data_AF-A0A3M1QTD1-F1
#
_entry.id   AF-A0A3M1QTD1-F1
#
_cell.length_a   1.000
_cell.length_b   1.000
_cell.length_c   1.000
_cell.angle_alpha   90.00
_cell.angle_beta   90.00
_cell.angle_gamma   90.00
#
_symmetry.space_group_name_H-M   'P 1'
#
loop_
_entity.id
_entity.type
_entity.pdbx_description
1 polymer ?
#
loop_
_entity_poly.entity_id
_entity_poly.type
_entity_poly.pdbx_seq_one_letter_code
_entity_poly.pdbx_strand_id
1 'polypeptide(L)'
;PWIMERWPLERHLSGATLSYRVGCRKPEAAIFRAALEAAGVGPEEAGFVDDREEHVAAARALGIDAVRYTGPEALERWLVERGDLEG
;
A
#
# COMPACT_ATOMS: atom_id res chain seq x y z
N PRO A 1 8.14 6.06 15.83
CA PRO A 1 7.49 7.18 15.11
C PRO A 1 6.18 7.52 15.79
N TRP A 2 5.84 8.79 15.96
CA TRP A 2 4.62 9.21 16.68
C TRP A 2 3.37 8.42 16.26
N ILE A 3 3.21 8.11 14.97
CA ILE A 3 2.07 7.36 14.45
C ILE A 3 2.03 5.89 14.92
N MET A 4 3.19 5.25 15.04
CA MET A 4 3.33 3.88 15.56
C MET A 4 3.20 3.84 17.09
N GLU A 5 3.50 4.94 17.78
CA GLU A 5 3.31 5.04 19.23
C GLU A 5 1.84 5.33 19.58
N ARG A 6 1.13 6.07 18.70
CA ARG A 6 -0.27 6.45 18.91
C ARG A 6 -1.25 5.33 18.57
N TRP A 7 -0.93 4.53 17.57
CA TRP A 7 -1.71 3.37 17.14
C TRP A 7 -0.81 2.15 17.11
N PRO A 8 -1.20 1.03 17.77
CA PRO A 8 -0.38 -0.18 17.86
C PRO A 8 -0.39 -0.98 16.54
N LEU A 9 0.03 -0.33 15.46
CA LEU A 9 0.02 -0.86 14.10
C LEU A 9 0.99 -2.02 13.91
N GLU A 10 1.97 -2.18 14.79
CA GLU A 10 2.87 -3.33 14.85
C GLU A 10 2.14 -4.67 15.02
N ARG A 11 0.87 -4.66 15.46
CA ARG A 11 0.04 -5.87 15.52
C ARG A 11 -0.48 -6.33 14.17
N HIS A 12 -0.50 -5.42 13.19
CA HIS A 12 -1.10 -5.65 11.87
C HIS A 12 -0.10 -5.50 10.73
N LEU A 13 1.04 -4.84 10.96
CA LEU A 13 2.04 -4.53 9.94
C LEU A 13 3.41 -5.09 10.34
N SER A 14 4.02 -5.85 9.43
CA SER A 14 5.38 -6.38 9.59
C SER A 14 6.48 -5.34 9.34
N GLY A 15 6.15 -4.20 8.75
CA GLY A 15 7.10 -3.14 8.39
C GLY A 15 6.42 -1.83 7.96
N ALA A 16 7.22 -0.79 7.73
CA ALA A 16 6.71 0.51 7.29
C ALA A 16 7.74 1.32 6.47
N THR A 17 7.30 1.80 5.30
CA THR A 17 8.03 2.76 4.47
C THR A 17 7.44 4.15 4.67
N LEU A 18 8.17 5.01 5.40
CA LEU A 18 7.69 6.33 5.81
C LEU A 18 8.38 7.42 4.98
N SER A 19 7.60 8.30 4.34
CA SER A 19 8.09 9.33 3.41
C SER A 19 9.22 10.19 3.99
N TYR A 20 9.11 10.63 5.25
CA TYR A 20 10.15 11.43 5.90
C TYR A 20 11.46 10.66 6.14
N ARG A 21 11.44 9.32 6.15
CA ARG A 21 12.63 8.48 6.27
C ARG A 21 13.29 8.20 4.92
N VAL A 22 12.48 8.02 3.88
CA VAL A 22 12.97 7.66 2.54
C VAL A 22 13.13 8.85 1.59
N GLY A 23 12.75 10.06 2.00
CA GLY A 23 12.99 11.29 1.25
C GLY A 23 12.12 11.49 0.01
N CYS A 24 11.11 10.64 -0.20
CA CYS A 24 10.16 10.73 -1.30
C CYS A 24 8.73 10.51 -0.78
N ARG A 25 7.73 10.89 -1.57
CA ARG A 25 6.32 10.76 -1.20
C ARG A 25 5.46 10.35 -2.39
N LYS A 26 4.28 9.81 -2.11
CA LYS A 26 3.27 9.58 -3.14
C LYS A 26 2.86 10.92 -3.78
N PRO A 27 2.62 10.97 -5.10
CA PRO A 27 2.63 9.88 -6.09
C PRO A 27 3.99 9.59 -6.76
N GLU A 28 5.11 10.08 -6.22
CA GLU A 28 6.43 9.85 -6.84
C GLU A 28 6.76 8.35 -6.88
N ALA A 29 7.12 7.81 -8.04
CA ALA A 29 7.40 6.37 -8.22
C ALA A 29 8.44 5.80 -7.22
N ALA A 30 9.34 6.64 -6.71
CA ALA A 30 10.37 6.25 -5.75
C ALA A 30 9.79 5.68 -4.43
N ILE A 31 8.66 6.20 -3.93
CA ILE A 31 8.07 5.71 -2.67
C ILE A 31 7.54 4.29 -2.78
N PHE A 32 6.96 3.96 -3.94
CA PHE A 32 6.40 2.63 -4.22
C PHE A 32 7.53 1.62 -4.41
N ARG A 33 8.59 1.99 -5.15
CA ARG A 33 9.79 1.14 -5.29
C ARG A 33 10.46 0.89 -3.94
N ALA A 34 10.59 1.92 -3.10
CA ALA A 34 11.13 1.75 -1.75
C ALA A 34 10.25 0.84 -0.88
N ALA A 35 8.93 0.86 -1.05
CA ALA A 35 8.02 -0.05 -0.34
C ALA A 35 8.16 -1.50 -0.83
N LEU A 36 8.24 -1.72 -2.14
CA LEU A 36 8.47 -3.04 -2.74
C LEU A 36 9.83 -3.62 -2.30
N GLU A 37 10.88 -2.81 -2.35
CA GLU A 37 12.23 -3.20 -1.90
C GLU A 37 12.24 -3.56 -0.41
N ALA A 38 11.59 -2.78 0.44
CA ALA A 38 11.48 -3.06 1.87
C ALA A 38 10.67 -4.33 2.18
N ALA A 39 9.68 -4.65 1.34
CA ALA A 39 8.86 -5.85 1.43
C ALA A 39 9.53 -7.10 0.80
N GLY A 40 10.51 -6.90 -0.09
CA GLY A 40 11.20 -7.98 -0.78
C GLY A 40 10.35 -8.68 -1.86
N VAL A 41 9.39 -7.98 -2.46
CA VAL A 41 8.43 -8.53 -3.43
C VAL A 41 8.44 -7.75 -4.75
N GLY A 42 8.01 -8.41 -5.82
CA GLY A 42 7.74 -7.77 -7.12
C GLY A 42 6.46 -6.93 -7.10
N PRO A 43 6.30 -5.97 -8.03
CA PRO A 43 5.06 -5.19 -8.15
C PRO A 43 3.81 -6.06 -8.37
N GLU A 44 3.94 -7.16 -9.10
CA GLU A 44 2.87 -8.12 -9.40
C GLU A 44 2.40 -8.93 -8.18
N GLU A 45 3.22 -9.00 -7.14
CA GLU A 45 2.91 -9.68 -5.87
C GLU A 45 2.30 -8.72 -4.83
N ALA A 46 2.21 -7.42 -5.16
CA ALA A 46 1.80 -6.38 -4.24
C ALA A 46 0.39 -5.85 -4.52
N GLY A 47 -0.34 -5.58 -3.44
CA GLY A 47 -1.59 -4.82 -3.44
C GLY A 47 -1.38 -3.42 -2.87
N PHE A 48 -1.94 -2.38 -3.50
CA PHE A 48 -1.90 -1.01 -2.99
C PHE A 48 -3.29 -0.40 -2.80
N VAL A 49 -3.54 0.13 -1.61
CA VAL A 49 -4.82 0.75 -1.23
C VAL A 49 -4.57 2.20 -0.80
N ASP A 50 -5.30 3.14 -1.39
CA ASP A 50 -5.23 4.57 -1.06
C ASP A 50 -6.55 5.27 -1.42
N ASP A 51 -6.91 6.34 -0.71
CA ASP A 51 -8.15 7.08 -0.96
C ASP A 51 -8.03 8.08 -2.14
N ARG A 52 -6.79 8.42 -2.54
CA ARG A 52 -6.49 9.36 -3.63
C ARG A 52 -6.20 8.65 -4.94
N GLU A 53 -7.02 8.94 -5.95
CA GLU A 53 -6.89 8.34 -7.30
C GLU A 53 -5.50 8.55 -7.92
N GLU A 54 -4.85 9.70 -7.69
CA GLU A 54 -3.51 9.98 -8.21
C GLU A 54 -2.44 9.03 -7.65
N HIS A 55 -2.59 8.58 -6.40
CA HIS A 55 -1.68 7.60 -5.78
C HIS A 55 -1.91 6.21 -6.37
N VAL A 56 -3.18 5.83 -6.53
CA VAL A 56 -3.59 4.56 -7.14
C VAL A 56 -3.10 4.46 -8.58
N ALA A 57 -3.27 5.52 -9.37
CA ALA A 57 -2.79 5.58 -10.74
C ALA A 57 -1.27 5.44 -10.83
N ALA A 58 -0.53 6.09 -9.93
CA ALA A 58 0.94 5.96 -9.88
C ALA A 58 1.40 4.55 -9.50
N ALA A 59 0.71 3.86 -8.58
CA ALA A 59 0.99 2.46 -8.27
C ALA A 59 0.75 1.54 -9.47
N ARG A 60 -0.41 1.69 -10.15
CA ARG A 60 -0.74 0.93 -11.36
C ARG A 60 0.27 1.13 -12.49
N ALA A 61 0.79 2.34 -12.65
CA ALA A 61 1.83 2.63 -13.64
C ALA A 61 3.14 1.87 -13.41
N LEU A 62 3.35 1.30 -12.22
CA LEU A 62 4.49 0.45 -11.86
C LEU A 62 4.19 -1.05 -11.92
N GLY A 63 2.97 -1.44 -12.31
CA GLY A 63 2.53 -2.84 -12.34
C GLY A 63 1.97 -3.36 -11.01
N ILE A 64 1.80 -2.48 -10.01
CA ILE A 64 1.17 -2.84 -8.73
C ILE A 64 -0.34 -2.88 -8.95
N ASP A 65 -1.00 -3.97 -8.55
CA ASP A 65 -2.46 -3.98 -8.51
C ASP A 65 -2.94 -3.09 -7.35
N ALA A 66 -3.81 -2.16 -7.67
CA ALA A 66 -4.17 -1.08 -6.76
C ALA A 66 -5.64 -0.72 -6.87
N VAL A 67 -6.23 -0.39 -5.73
CA VAL A 67 -7.63 0.03 -5.60
C VAL A 67 -7.75 1.34 -4.85
N ARG A 68 -8.69 2.17 -5.30
CA ARG A 68 -9.09 3.36 -4.54
C ARG A 68 -9.99 2.94 -3.40
N TYR A 69 -9.62 3.32 -2.17
CA TYR A 69 -10.45 3.07 -1.01
C TYR A 69 -11.70 3.96 -1.03
N THR A 70 -12.89 3.35 -1.09
CA THR A 70 -14.19 4.05 -1.03
C THR A 70 -15.11 3.52 0.08
N GLY A 71 -14.61 2.62 0.92
CA GLY A 71 -15.37 1.96 1.98
C GLY A 71 -14.95 0.50 2.18
N PRO A 72 -15.30 -0.10 3.33
CA PRO A 72 -14.89 -1.46 3.67
C PRO A 72 -15.45 -2.50 2.71
N GLU A 73 -16.72 -2.40 2.28
CA GLU A 73 -17.35 -3.40 1.40
C GLU A 73 -16.67 -3.46 0.03
N ALA A 74 -16.20 -2.32 -0.47
CA ALA A 74 -15.46 -2.26 -1.72
C ALA A 74 -14.05 -2.85 -1.58
N LEU A 75 -13.39 -2.61 -0.45
CA LEU A 75 -12.07 -3.17 -0.17
C LEU A 75 -12.13 -4.69 0.02
N GLU A 76 -13.10 -5.19 0.78
CA GLU A 76 -13.29 -6.63 1.00
C GLU A 76 -13.50 -7.38 -0.31
N ARG A 77 -14.37 -6.88 -1.20
CA ARG A 77 -14.56 -7.49 -2.53
C ARG A 77 -13.25 -7.55 -3.32
N TRP A 78 -12.49 -6.45 -3.34
CA TRP A 78 -11.22 -6.42 -4.05
C TRP A 78 -10.19 -7.38 -3.45
N LEU A 79 -10.13 -7.53 -2.12
CA LEU A 79 -9.25 -8.50 -1.46
C LEU A 79 -9.65 -9.95 -1.76
N VAL A 80 -10.96 -10.25 -1.79
CA VAL A 80 -11.46 -11.59 -2.17
C VAL A 80 -11.16 -11.89 -3.63
N GLU A 81 -11.36 -10.95 -4.55
CA GLU A 81 -11.05 -11.10 -5.98
C GLU A 81 -9.55 -11.36 -6.22
N ARG A 82 -8.67 -10.81 -5.38
CA ARG A 82 -7.22 -11.04 -5.39
C ARG A 82 -6.80 -12.35 -4.72
N GLY A 83 -7.67 -12.94 -3.90
CA GLY A 83 -7.33 -14.10 -3.06
C GLY A 83 -6.56 -13.75 -1.79
N ASP A 84 -6.51 -12.47 -1.40
CA ASP A 84 -5.84 -11.99 -0.17
C ASP A 84 -6.75 -12.09 1.07
N LEU A 85 -8.04 -12.37 0.89
CA LEU A 85 -9.03 -12.57 1.94
C LEU A 85 -9.97 -13.73 1.59
N GLU A 86 -10.31 -14.56 2.58
CA GLU A 86 -11.34 -15.60 2.44
C GLU A 86 -12.74 -14.96 2.37
N GLY A 87 -13.60 -15.47 1.48
CA GLY A 87 -14.97 -15.00 1.27
C GLY A 87 -16.00 -15.65 2.17
#